data_AF-A0A0Q8QA50-F1
#
_entry.id   AF-A0A0Q8QA50-F1
#
_cell.length_a   1.000
_cell.length_b   1.000
_cell.length_c   1.000
_cell.angle_alpha   90.00
_cell.angle_beta   90.00
_cell.angle_gamma   90.00
#
_symmetry.space_group_name_H-M   'P 1'
#
loop_
_entity.id
_entity.type
_entity.pdbx_description
1 polymer ?
#
loop_
_entity_poly.entity_id
_entity_poly.type
_entity_poly.pdbx_seq_one_letter_code
_entity_poly.pdbx_strand_id
1 'polypeptide(L)'
;MGISAEDGTHLVLLNVDYAPETLDHHATRHYTVHTPGVRQILQRPGALHSWDDIADFRRTPLAQAVYEPAGFRNGMSVALATPGRPAIGMLHVSTREDRMDPDTLNLVERSSHVLAEWVDAMTRFRLARLSERQAQILCRVREGLSNAEIATELVISPRTVTTHVEHILRKLGVANRTQAAVLAERYGLVAPALIDA
;
A
#
# COMPACT_ATOMS: atom_id res chain seq x y z
N MET A 1 2.06 -0.30 -6.25
CA MET A 1 1.00 -1.14 -5.64
C MET A 1 0.68 -0.64 -4.24
N GLY A 2 -0.60 -0.48 -3.90
CA GLY A 2 -1.11 -0.34 -2.52
C GLY A 2 -1.39 -1.71 -1.89
N ILE A 3 -1.87 -1.78 -0.65
CA ILE A 3 -2.19 -3.04 0.07
C ILE A 3 -3.64 -2.97 0.61
N SER A 4 -4.44 -3.98 0.29
CA SER A 4 -5.76 -4.26 0.85
C SER A 4 -5.63 -4.75 2.29
N ALA A 5 -6.36 -4.14 3.23
CA ALA A 5 -6.42 -4.62 4.62
C ALA A 5 -7.51 -5.67 4.88
N GLU A 6 -8.36 -6.01 3.88
CA GLU A 6 -9.35 -7.08 4.04
C GLU A 6 -8.72 -8.48 3.94
N ASP A 7 -7.74 -8.62 3.05
CA ASP A 7 -7.11 -9.90 2.73
C ASP A 7 -5.60 -9.79 2.50
N GLY A 8 -5.00 -8.60 2.68
CA GLY A 8 -3.58 -8.37 2.48
C GLY A 8 -3.14 -8.30 1.02
N THR A 9 -4.08 -8.35 0.06
CA THR A 9 -3.78 -8.33 -1.39
C THR A 9 -3.20 -7.00 -1.83
N HIS A 10 -2.46 -6.97 -2.93
CA HIS A 10 -1.93 -5.72 -3.44
C HIS A 10 -2.89 -5.04 -4.43
N LEU A 11 -3.12 -3.74 -4.24
CA LEU A 11 -3.90 -2.89 -5.15
C LEU A 11 -3.00 -2.35 -6.26
N VAL A 12 -3.21 -2.80 -7.50
CA VAL A 12 -2.49 -2.30 -8.67
C VAL A 12 -2.91 -0.85 -8.94
N LEU A 13 -1.97 0.08 -8.82
CA LEU A 13 -2.22 1.53 -9.03
C LEU A 13 -1.83 1.99 -10.43
N LEU A 14 -0.83 1.34 -11.01
CA LEU A 14 -0.32 1.60 -12.34
C LEU A 14 0.20 0.27 -12.89
N ASN A 15 -0.17 -0.01 -14.13
CA ASN A 15 0.40 -1.07 -14.93
C ASN A 15 0.80 -0.46 -16.28
N VAL A 16 1.95 -0.88 -16.79
CA VAL A 16 2.44 -0.43 -18.09
C VAL A 16 2.22 -1.55 -19.11
N ASP A 17 2.80 -2.74 -18.86
CA ASP A 17 2.89 -3.78 -19.89
C ASP A 17 2.45 -5.19 -19.44
N TYR A 18 1.97 -5.38 -18.21
CA TYR A 18 1.36 -6.68 -17.87
C TYR A 18 0.01 -6.81 -18.58
N ALA A 19 -0.24 -7.97 -19.19
CA ALA A 19 -1.55 -8.29 -19.72
C ALA A 19 -2.59 -8.35 -18.56
N PRO A 20 -3.87 -8.02 -18.81
CA PRO A 20 -4.92 -8.05 -17.78
C PRO A 20 -4.99 -9.38 -17.00
N GLU A 21 -4.79 -10.51 -17.69
CA GLU A 21 -4.79 -11.84 -17.09
C GLU A 21 -3.64 -12.01 -16.09
N THR A 22 -2.47 -11.45 -16.40
CA THR A 22 -1.32 -11.45 -15.48
C THR A 22 -1.56 -10.55 -14.27
N LEU A 23 -2.25 -9.42 -14.48
CA LEU A 23 -2.60 -8.48 -13.41
C LEU A 23 -3.61 -9.03 -12.42
N ASP A 24 -4.63 -9.74 -12.90
CA ASP A 24 -5.65 -10.34 -12.04
C ASP A 24 -5.02 -11.30 -11.02
N HIS A 25 -3.98 -12.04 -11.42
CA HIS A 25 -3.22 -12.90 -10.51
C HIS A 25 -2.28 -12.15 -9.57
N HIS A 26 -1.77 -10.99 -9.99
CA HIS A 26 -0.99 -10.08 -9.14
C HIS A 26 -1.86 -9.42 -8.05
N ALA A 27 -3.14 -9.20 -8.36
CA ALA A 27 -4.13 -8.55 -7.51
C ALA A 27 -5.00 -9.52 -6.69
N THR A 28 -4.86 -10.85 -6.89
CA THR A 28 -5.64 -11.86 -6.16
C THR A 28 -4.79 -12.71 -5.21
N ARG A 29 -5.42 -13.08 -4.08
CA ARG A 29 -5.15 -14.05 -2.98
C ARG A 29 -3.76 -14.70 -2.74
N HIS A 30 -2.85 -14.76 -3.71
CA HIS A 30 -1.57 -15.48 -3.63
C HIS A 30 -0.36 -14.57 -3.36
N TYR A 31 -0.46 -13.29 -3.74
CA TYR A 31 0.54 -12.27 -3.43
C TYR A 31 -0.05 -11.29 -2.41
N THR A 32 0.27 -11.50 -1.14
CA THR A 32 -0.23 -10.69 -0.02
C THR A 32 0.93 -10.28 0.88
N VAL A 33 0.72 -9.28 1.73
CA VAL A 33 1.70 -8.91 2.78
C VAL A 33 2.06 -10.03 3.74
N HIS A 34 1.27 -11.10 3.80
CA HIS A 34 1.54 -12.26 4.62
C HIS A 34 2.37 -13.33 3.91
N THR A 35 2.48 -13.27 2.58
CA THR A 35 3.29 -14.19 1.79
C THR A 35 4.77 -14.06 2.19
N PRO A 36 5.51 -15.16 2.41
CA PRO A 36 6.91 -15.10 2.87
C PRO A 36 7.80 -14.18 2.03
N GLY A 37 7.66 -14.23 0.69
CA GLY A 37 8.44 -13.37 -0.20
C GLY A 37 8.15 -11.88 -0.04
N VAL A 38 6.90 -11.49 0.18
CA VAL A 38 6.54 -10.09 0.44
C VAL A 38 7.07 -9.63 1.79
N ARG A 39 6.98 -10.48 2.83
CA ARG A 39 7.59 -10.18 4.15
C ARG A 39 9.10 -9.97 4.05
N GLN A 40 9.78 -10.79 3.26
CA GLN A 40 11.22 -10.63 3.02
C GLN A 40 11.54 -9.27 2.39
N ILE A 41 10.79 -8.86 1.35
CA ILE A 41 10.96 -7.54 0.72
C ILE A 41 10.74 -6.41 1.74
N LEU A 42 9.70 -6.53 2.58
CA LEU A 42 9.36 -5.53 3.60
C LEU A 42 10.40 -5.42 4.74
N GLN A 43 11.26 -6.41 4.94
CA GLN A 43 12.35 -6.35 5.93
C GLN A 43 13.51 -5.45 5.48
N ARG A 44 13.68 -5.25 4.16
CA ARG A 44 14.74 -4.41 3.58
C ARG A 44 14.13 -3.38 2.61
N PRO A 45 13.40 -2.40 3.14
CA PRO A 45 12.74 -1.42 2.29
C PRO A 45 13.73 -0.53 1.55
N GLY A 46 13.37 -0.18 0.31
CA GLY A 46 14.25 0.49 -0.64
C GLY A 46 15.25 -0.44 -1.35
N ALA A 47 15.46 -1.68 -0.90
CA ALA A 47 16.32 -2.62 -1.59
C ALA A 47 15.58 -3.36 -2.72
N LEU A 48 16.26 -3.51 -3.86
CA LEU A 48 15.83 -4.40 -4.94
C LEU A 48 15.97 -5.86 -4.52
N HIS A 49 14.96 -6.65 -4.82
CA HIS A 49 14.96 -8.10 -4.66
C HIS A 49 14.57 -8.75 -5.99
N SER A 50 15.47 -9.55 -6.55
CA SER A 50 15.17 -10.38 -7.72
C SER A 50 14.31 -11.59 -7.34
N TRP A 51 13.80 -12.32 -8.33
CA TRP A 51 13.14 -13.60 -8.06
C TRP A 51 14.06 -14.61 -7.37
N ASP A 52 15.37 -14.53 -7.62
CA ASP A 52 16.37 -15.44 -7.05
C ASP A 52 16.73 -15.06 -5.61
N ASP A 53 16.56 -13.79 -5.23
CA ASP A 53 16.75 -13.33 -3.87
C ASP A 53 15.58 -13.74 -2.96
N ILE A 54 14.39 -13.94 -3.52
CA ILE A 54 13.15 -14.22 -2.78
C ILE A 54 13.01 -15.73 -2.57
N ALA A 55 12.99 -16.14 -1.29
CA ALA A 55 12.91 -17.55 -0.93
C ALA A 55 11.70 -18.25 -1.60
N ASP A 56 11.99 -19.38 -2.27
CA ASP A 56 11.04 -20.24 -2.96
C ASP A 56 10.18 -19.56 -4.05
N PHE A 57 10.49 -18.33 -4.46
CA PHE A 57 9.62 -17.57 -5.37
C PHE A 57 9.31 -18.33 -6.66
N ARG A 58 10.33 -18.91 -7.30
CA ARG A 58 10.19 -19.70 -8.54
C ARG A 58 9.30 -20.94 -8.39
N ARG A 59 9.09 -21.42 -7.16
CA ARG A 59 8.22 -22.58 -6.87
C ARG A 59 6.80 -22.17 -6.49
N THR A 60 6.52 -20.87 -6.41
CA THR A 60 5.18 -20.38 -6.10
C THR A 60 4.26 -20.55 -7.31
N PRO A 61 2.93 -20.72 -7.10
CA PRO A 61 1.95 -20.69 -8.19
C PRO A 61 2.01 -19.41 -9.00
N LEU A 62 2.37 -18.27 -8.38
CA LEU A 62 2.52 -17.00 -9.07
C LEU A 62 3.65 -17.06 -10.11
N ALA A 63 4.80 -17.65 -9.79
CA ALA A 63 5.86 -17.83 -10.78
C ALA A 63 5.45 -18.82 -11.88
N GLN A 64 5.00 -20.02 -11.50
CA GLN A 64 4.84 -21.15 -12.43
C GLN A 64 3.56 -21.07 -13.28
N ALA A 65 2.47 -20.54 -12.75
CA ALA A 65 1.19 -20.50 -13.44
C ALA A 65 0.86 -19.15 -14.07
N VAL A 66 1.63 -18.10 -13.75
CA VAL A 66 1.34 -16.72 -14.19
C VAL A 66 2.51 -16.11 -14.93
N TYR A 67 3.65 -15.91 -14.27
CA TYR A 67 4.76 -15.20 -14.90
C TYR A 67 5.48 -16.01 -15.96
N GLU A 68 5.81 -17.28 -15.69
CA GLU A 68 6.50 -18.15 -16.65
C GLU A 68 5.65 -18.35 -17.92
N PRO A 69 4.34 -18.67 -17.86
CA PRO A 69 3.49 -18.76 -19.05
C PRO A 69 3.33 -17.43 -19.80
N ALA A 70 3.38 -16.29 -19.11
CA ALA A 70 3.40 -14.96 -19.73
C ALA A 70 4.74 -14.61 -20.39
N GLY A 71 5.74 -15.50 -20.30
CA GLY A 71 7.06 -15.37 -20.91
C GLY A 71 8.07 -14.57 -20.07
N PHE A 72 7.75 -14.24 -18.83
CA PHE A 72 8.72 -13.61 -17.92
C PHE A 72 9.63 -14.68 -17.31
N ARG A 73 10.92 -14.37 -17.24
CA ARG A 73 11.96 -15.30 -16.75
C ARG A 73 12.62 -14.81 -15.47
N ASN A 74 12.54 -13.51 -15.20
CA ASN A 74 12.96 -12.89 -13.95
C ASN A 74 12.21 -11.58 -13.71
N GLY A 75 12.45 -10.94 -12.56
CA GLY A 75 11.92 -9.64 -12.22
C GLY A 75 12.47 -9.12 -10.89
N MET A 76 12.17 -7.87 -10.59
CA MET A 76 12.61 -7.14 -9.40
C MET A 76 11.40 -6.63 -8.62
N SER A 77 11.49 -6.72 -7.30
CA SER A 77 10.52 -6.16 -6.37
C SER A 77 11.21 -5.24 -5.38
N VAL A 78 10.62 -4.08 -5.10
CA VAL A 78 11.10 -3.15 -4.08
C VAL A 78 9.92 -2.58 -3.29
N ALA A 79 10.06 -2.60 -1.96
CA ALA A 79 9.19 -1.83 -1.08
C ALA A 79 9.61 -0.36 -1.13
N LEU A 80 8.72 0.49 -1.63
CA LEU A 80 8.93 1.93 -1.69
C LEU A 80 9.00 2.49 -0.27
N ALA A 81 10.03 3.26 0.02
CA ALA A 81 10.26 3.82 1.34
C ALA A 81 10.90 5.20 1.25
N THR A 82 10.57 6.03 2.22
CA THR A 82 11.20 7.34 2.44
C THR A 82 11.83 7.35 3.83
N PRO A 83 12.78 8.27 4.13
CA PRO A 83 13.34 8.40 5.47
C PRO A 83 12.24 8.48 6.55
N GLY A 84 12.29 7.58 7.53
CA GLY A 84 11.29 7.48 8.60
C GLY A 84 9.98 6.78 8.23
N ARG A 85 9.80 6.31 6.99
CA ARG A 85 8.60 5.55 6.55
C ARG A 85 8.99 4.32 5.73
N PRO A 86 9.11 3.15 6.38
CA PRO A 86 9.73 1.99 5.77
C PRO A 86 8.92 1.29 4.67
N ALA A 87 7.62 1.52 4.44
CA ALA A 87 6.93 0.80 3.34
C ALA A 87 5.64 1.46 2.89
N ILE A 88 5.70 2.46 2.02
CA ILE A 88 4.54 3.22 1.55
C ILE A 88 3.90 2.66 0.27
N GLY A 89 4.51 1.64 -0.33
CA GLY A 89 4.00 0.93 -1.49
C GLY A 89 5.01 -0.08 -2.01
N MET A 90 4.72 -0.69 -3.15
CA MET A 90 5.66 -1.58 -3.84
C MET A 90 5.73 -1.28 -5.35
N LEU A 91 6.91 -1.49 -5.92
CA LEU A 91 7.18 -1.49 -7.36
C LEU A 91 7.66 -2.88 -7.77
N HIS A 92 7.09 -3.40 -8.85
CA HIS A 92 7.48 -4.69 -9.45
C HIS A 92 7.74 -4.49 -10.92
N VAL A 93 8.86 -5.02 -11.39
CA VAL A 93 9.29 -4.98 -12.79
C VAL A 93 9.62 -6.42 -13.19
N SER A 94 9.10 -6.92 -14.30
CA SER A 94 9.47 -8.24 -14.82
C SER A 94 10.17 -8.11 -16.17
N THR A 95 10.99 -9.10 -16.48
CA THR A 95 11.76 -9.20 -17.72
C THR A 95 11.59 -10.59 -18.34
N ARG A 96 11.70 -10.65 -19.67
CA ARG A 96 11.75 -11.91 -20.43
C ARG A 96 13.15 -12.52 -20.47
N GLU A 97 14.14 -11.81 -19.96
CA GLU A 97 15.52 -12.28 -19.83
C GLU A 97 15.76 -12.95 -18.46
N ASP A 98 16.76 -13.83 -18.38
CA ASP A 98 17.14 -14.46 -17.09
C ASP A 98 17.70 -13.47 -16.08
N ARG A 99 18.18 -12.31 -16.54
CA ARG A 99 18.81 -11.27 -15.73
C ARG A 99 18.55 -9.91 -16.35
N MET A 100 18.38 -8.89 -15.50
CA MET A 100 18.46 -7.49 -15.91
C MET A 100 19.90 -7.03 -15.90
N ASP A 101 20.27 -6.21 -16.88
CA ASP A 101 21.58 -5.57 -16.90
C ASP A 101 21.73 -4.54 -15.76
N PRO A 102 22.98 -4.22 -15.34
CA PRO A 102 23.22 -3.31 -14.23
C PRO A 102 22.66 -1.89 -14.41
N ASP A 103 22.61 -1.38 -15.64
CA ASP A 103 22.12 -0.01 -15.91
C ASP A 103 20.60 0.05 -15.71
N THR A 104 19.89 -0.96 -16.20
CA THR A 104 18.45 -1.12 -15.93
C THR A 104 18.18 -1.26 -14.43
N LEU A 105 18.97 -2.04 -13.69
CA LEU A 105 18.82 -2.16 -12.24
C LEU A 105 19.00 -0.82 -11.52
N ASN A 106 20.04 -0.06 -11.90
CA ASN A 106 20.29 1.26 -11.33
C ASN A 106 19.14 2.24 -11.64
N LEU A 107 18.59 2.18 -12.85
CA LEU A 107 17.43 2.99 -13.23
C LEU A 107 16.20 2.64 -12.39
N VAL A 108 15.91 1.36 -12.18
CA VAL A 108 14.78 0.91 -11.35
C VAL A 108 14.97 1.34 -9.90
N GLU A 109 16.17 1.18 -9.34
CA GLU A 109 16.51 1.64 -7.99
C GLU A 109 16.28 3.14 -7.83
N ARG A 110 16.86 3.96 -8.70
CA ARG A 110 16.70 5.43 -8.67
C ARG A 110 15.25 5.86 -8.87
N SER A 111 14.53 5.21 -9.77
CA SER A 111 13.11 5.47 -10.01
C SER A 111 12.27 5.12 -8.79
N SER A 112 12.61 4.04 -8.06
CA SER A 112 11.90 3.64 -6.85
C SER A 112 11.96 4.73 -5.76
N HIS A 113 13.10 5.41 -5.61
CA HIS A 113 13.24 6.52 -4.66
C HIS A 113 12.36 7.72 -5.04
N VAL A 114 12.35 8.11 -6.32
CA VAL A 114 11.51 9.23 -6.79
C VAL A 114 10.03 8.90 -6.63
N LEU A 115 9.63 7.67 -6.97
CA LEU A 115 8.25 7.21 -6.79
C LEU A 115 7.85 7.18 -5.31
N ALA A 116 8.77 6.77 -4.42
CA ALA A 116 8.51 6.78 -2.98
C ALA A 116 8.23 8.21 -2.47
N GLU A 117 9.09 9.18 -2.80
CA GLU A 117 8.88 10.58 -2.42
C GLU A 117 7.55 11.13 -2.95
N TRP A 118 7.19 10.81 -4.19
CA TRP A 118 5.94 11.25 -4.78
C TRP A 118 4.70 10.64 -4.10
N VAL A 119 4.71 9.34 -3.82
CA VAL A 119 3.63 8.64 -3.11
C VAL A 119 3.47 9.18 -1.68
N ASP A 120 4.58 9.44 -0.99
CA ASP A 120 4.58 10.01 0.35
C ASP A 120 3.98 11.43 0.35
N ALA A 121 4.42 12.29 -0.57
CA ALA A 121 3.90 13.64 -0.74
C ALA A 121 2.39 13.65 -1.04
N MET A 122 1.94 12.81 -1.97
CA MET A 122 0.51 12.69 -2.32
C MET A 122 -0.34 12.24 -1.13
N THR A 123 0.17 11.28 -0.35
CA THR A 123 -0.55 10.77 0.83
C THR A 123 -0.65 11.84 1.92
N ARG A 124 0.45 12.55 2.20
CA ARG A 124 0.44 13.71 3.11
C ARG A 124 -0.56 14.78 2.66
N PHE A 125 -0.62 15.07 1.36
CA PHE A 125 -1.58 16.03 0.81
C PHE A 125 -3.03 15.59 1.03
N ARG A 126 -3.35 14.31 0.81
CA ARG A 126 -4.71 13.77 1.05
C ARG A 126 -5.11 13.87 2.52
N LEU A 127 -4.20 13.54 3.43
CA LEU A 127 -4.41 13.69 4.87
C LEU A 127 -4.66 15.15 5.27
N ALA A 128 -3.85 16.08 4.74
CA ALA A 128 -4.00 17.51 4.99
C ALA A 128 -5.33 18.11 4.46
N ARG A 129 -6.01 17.44 3.53
CA ARG A 129 -7.31 17.85 2.98
C ARG A 129 -8.52 17.30 3.74
N LEU A 130 -8.30 16.50 4.78
CA LEU A 130 -9.38 16.14 5.69
C LEU A 130 -9.85 17.41 6.41
N SER A 131 -11.18 17.58 6.56
CA SER A 131 -11.66 18.62 7.45
C SER A 131 -11.28 18.28 8.89
N GLU A 132 -11.34 19.27 9.78
CA GLU A 132 -11.06 19.08 11.20
C GLU A 132 -11.88 17.93 11.80
N ARG A 133 -13.19 17.92 11.55
CA ARG A 133 -14.10 16.85 11.99
C ARG A 133 -13.71 15.49 11.40
N GLN A 134 -13.27 15.43 10.14
CA GLN A 134 -12.81 14.19 9.52
C GLN A 134 -11.52 13.67 10.16
N ALA A 135 -10.58 14.56 10.48
CA ALA A 135 -9.35 14.20 11.16
C ALA A 135 -9.63 13.68 12.59
N GLN A 136 -10.54 14.32 13.33
CA GLN A 136 -10.99 13.86 14.66
C GLN A 136 -11.58 12.43 14.59
N ILE A 137 -12.48 12.18 13.63
CA ILE A 137 -13.09 10.86 13.42
C ILE A 137 -12.01 9.83 13.04
N LEU A 138 -11.09 10.17 12.14
CA LEU A 138 -10.04 9.25 11.70
C LEU A 138 -9.08 8.87 12.83
N CYS A 139 -8.77 9.78 13.75
CA CYS A 139 -7.94 9.46 14.92
C CYS A 139 -8.60 8.40 15.83
N ARG A 140 -9.92 8.48 16.00
CA ARG A 140 -10.67 7.49 16.79
C ARG A 140 -10.84 6.17 16.06
N VAL A 141 -10.97 6.22 14.73
CA VAL A 141 -10.91 5.01 13.89
C VAL A 141 -9.56 4.31 14.05
N ARG A 142 -8.45 5.06 14.08
CA ARG A 142 -7.10 4.55 14.36
C ARG A 142 -7.01 3.90 15.75
N GLU A 143 -7.66 4.48 16.75
CA GLU A 143 -7.75 3.94 18.12
C GLU A 143 -8.66 2.70 18.23
N GLY A 144 -9.36 2.32 17.16
CA GLY A 144 -10.18 1.11 17.10
C GLY A 144 -11.64 1.30 17.47
N LEU A 145 -12.09 2.54 17.73
CA LEU A 145 -13.45 2.82 18.18
C LEU A 145 -14.49 2.54 17.10
N SER A 146 -15.62 1.96 17.49
CA SER A 146 -16.80 1.77 16.65
C SER A 146 -17.48 3.10 16.29
N ASN A 147 -18.32 3.11 15.26
CA ASN A 147 -19.06 4.33 14.88
C ASN A 147 -19.99 4.82 16.00
N ALA A 148 -20.47 3.91 16.86
CA ALA A 148 -21.29 4.25 18.02
C ALA A 148 -20.46 4.95 19.10
N GLU A 149 -19.28 4.42 19.44
CA GLU A 149 -18.37 5.05 20.41
C GLU A 149 -17.90 6.41 19.93
N ILE A 150 -17.51 6.53 18.65
CA ILE A 150 -17.13 7.82 18.05
C ILE A 150 -18.28 8.82 18.12
N ALA A 151 -19.51 8.37 17.85
CA ALA A 151 -20.69 9.21 17.89
C ALA A 151 -20.95 9.73 19.31
N THR A 152 -20.78 8.87 20.32
CA THR A 152 -20.86 9.25 21.73
C THR A 152 -19.80 10.28 22.10
N GLU A 153 -18.53 10.06 21.73
CA GLU A 153 -17.45 10.99 22.06
C GLU A 153 -17.58 12.35 21.38
N LEU A 154 -18.03 12.37 20.13
CA LEU A 154 -18.11 13.60 19.33
C LEU A 154 -19.50 14.27 19.41
N VAL A 155 -20.43 13.71 20.19
CA VAL A 155 -21.79 14.21 20.38
C VAL A 155 -22.51 14.42 19.04
N ILE A 156 -22.48 13.38 18.19
CA ILE A 156 -23.15 13.35 16.88
C ILE A 156 -23.89 12.03 16.69
N SER A 157 -24.66 11.88 15.62
CA SER A 157 -25.34 10.60 15.34
C SER A 157 -24.37 9.55 14.77
N PRO A 158 -24.57 8.24 15.05
CA PRO A 158 -23.81 7.16 14.41
C PRO A 158 -23.89 7.19 12.88
N ARG A 159 -25.04 7.61 12.32
CA ARG A 159 -25.22 7.80 10.88
C ARG A 159 -24.27 8.88 10.34
N THR A 160 -24.12 9.98 11.05
CA THR A 160 -23.18 11.06 10.70
C THR A 160 -21.74 10.56 10.68
N VAL A 161 -21.33 9.74 11.66
CA VAL A 161 -20.01 9.10 11.68
C VAL A 161 -19.83 8.20 10.45
N THR A 162 -20.81 7.36 10.13
CA THR A 162 -20.75 6.49 8.94
C THR A 162 -20.51 7.29 7.66
N THR A 163 -21.28 8.36 7.44
CA THR A 163 -21.09 9.23 6.26
C THR A 163 -19.72 9.91 6.25
N HIS A 164 -19.21 10.34 7.40
CA HIS A 164 -17.85 10.88 7.48
C HIS A 164 -16.79 9.85 7.16
N VAL A 165 -16.91 8.62 7.68
CA VAL A 165 -15.98 7.52 7.39
C VAL A 165 -15.97 7.25 5.89
N GLU A 166 -17.13 7.07 5.24
CA GLU A 166 -17.21 6.88 3.77
C GLU A 166 -16.51 8.01 3.00
N HIS A 167 -16.71 9.26 3.42
CA HIS A 167 -16.02 10.40 2.82
C HIS A 167 -14.51 10.42 3.06
N ILE A 168 -14.06 9.99 4.24
CA ILE A 168 -12.63 9.84 4.57
C ILE A 168 -12.01 8.77 3.68
N LEU A 169 -12.61 7.58 3.57
CA LEU A 169 -12.13 6.48 2.73
C LEU A 169 -11.93 6.96 1.29
N ARG A 170 -12.94 7.66 0.74
CA ARG A 170 -12.88 8.26 -0.60
C ARG A 170 -11.77 9.31 -0.74
N LYS A 171 -11.59 10.21 0.24
CA LYS A 171 -10.54 11.25 0.20
C LYS A 171 -9.13 10.66 0.28
N LEU A 172 -8.94 9.60 1.06
CA LEU A 172 -7.65 8.93 1.23
C LEU A 172 -7.36 7.96 0.07
N GLY A 173 -8.40 7.48 -0.63
CA GLY A 173 -8.28 6.49 -1.68
C GLY A 173 -8.01 5.09 -1.13
N VAL A 174 -8.61 4.77 0.02
CA VAL A 174 -8.48 3.47 0.69
C VAL A 174 -9.83 2.75 0.71
N ALA A 175 -9.82 1.42 0.69
CA ALA A 175 -11.05 0.65 0.52
C ALA A 175 -11.86 0.51 1.82
N ASN A 176 -11.20 0.47 2.98
CA ASN A 176 -11.86 0.19 4.25
C ASN A 176 -11.23 0.93 5.43
N ARG A 177 -11.95 0.92 6.56
CA ARG A 177 -11.57 1.62 7.80
C ARG A 177 -10.22 1.15 8.36
N THR A 178 -9.86 -0.11 8.18
CA THR A 178 -8.59 -0.67 8.66
C THR A 178 -7.42 -0.07 7.89
N GLN A 179 -7.53 0.08 6.57
CA GLN A 179 -6.51 0.79 5.77
C GLN A 179 -6.39 2.25 6.19
N ALA A 180 -7.51 2.92 6.46
CA ALA A 180 -7.51 4.29 6.95
C ALA A 180 -6.82 4.42 8.32
N ALA A 181 -7.08 3.49 9.24
CA ALA A 181 -6.42 3.41 10.55
C ALA A 181 -4.90 3.22 10.42
N VAL A 182 -4.46 2.23 9.63
CA VAL A 182 -3.03 1.98 9.38
C VAL A 182 -2.34 3.19 8.74
N LEU A 183 -3.03 3.87 7.83
CA LEU A 183 -2.50 5.09 7.21
C LEU A 183 -2.39 6.22 8.24
N ALA A 184 -3.41 6.45 9.07
CA ALA A 184 -3.36 7.46 10.13
C ALA A 184 -2.24 7.18 11.15
N GLU A 185 -2.05 5.93 11.54
CA GLU A 185 -0.96 5.48 12.41
C GLU A 185 0.42 5.77 11.78
N ARG A 186 0.63 5.28 10.56
CA ARG A 186 1.90 5.43 9.82
C ARG A 186 2.30 6.89 9.62
N TYR A 187 1.34 7.77 9.44
CA TYR A 187 1.58 9.20 9.22
C TYR A 187 1.51 10.03 10.51
N GLY A 188 1.35 9.38 11.68
CA GLY A 188 1.30 10.06 12.97
C GLY A 188 0.19 11.10 13.05
N LEU A 189 -0.97 10.82 12.46
CA LEU A 189 -2.08 11.77 12.44
C LEU A 189 -2.53 12.06 13.87
N VAL A 190 -2.52 13.32 14.29
CA VAL A 190 -3.01 13.74 15.61
C VAL A 190 -4.35 14.44 15.44
N ALA A 191 -5.27 14.19 16.36
CA ALA A 191 -6.56 14.87 16.35
C ALA A 191 -6.32 16.37 16.55
N PRO A 192 -6.95 17.24 15.75
CA PRO A 192 -7.01 18.66 16.05
C PRO A 192 -7.56 18.85 17.46
N ALA A 193 -6.97 19.76 18.24
CA ALA A 193 -7.49 20.10 19.55
C ALA A 193 -8.96 20.53 19.42
N LEU A 194 -9.83 20.00 20.29
CA LEU A 194 -11.17 20.55 20.43
C LEU A 194 -10.99 21.96 20.98
N ILE A 195 -11.10 22.96 20.11
CA ILE A 195 -11.29 24.32 20.58
C ILE A 195 -12.77 24.36 21.00
N ASP A 196 -13.00 24.25 22.30
CA ASP A 196 -14.32 24.49 22.88
C ASP A 196 -14.73 25.92 22.50
N ALA A 197 -15.77 26.04 21.67
CA ALA A 197 -16.37 27.29 21.24
C ALA A 197 -17.55 27.66 22.15
#